data_AF-A0A955WUK0-F1
#
_entry.id   AF-A0A955WUK0-F1
#
_cell.length_a   1.000
_cell.length_b   1.000
_cell.length_c   1.000
_cell.angle_alpha   90.00
_cell.angle_beta   90.00
_cell.angle_gamma   90.00
#
_symmetry.space_group_name_H-M   'P 1'
#
loop_
_entity.id
_entity.type
_entity.pdbx_description
1 polymer ?
#
loop_
_entity_poly.entity_id
_entity_poly.type
_entity_poly.pdbx_seq_one_letter_code
_entity_poly.pdbx_strand_id
1 'polypeptide(L)'
;MNATTTQAAVDHADAPYEVDYLNCKKGIRHWLITVDHKRIGVMYLWSVIASFLLGGVLALLIRAELWGPGETIMGPDTYNRVFTLHGLAMVFLFIIPGIPAAFGNFVLPLMLGAKDVA
;
A
#
# COMPACT_ATOMS: atom_id res chain seq x y z
N MET A 1 7.10 -12.01 -63.24
CA MET A 1 7.28 -11.59 -61.82
C MET A 1 6.68 -10.21 -61.67
N ASN A 2 5.37 -10.09 -61.39
CA ASN A 2 4.74 -8.80 -61.05
C ASN A 2 4.08 -8.98 -59.70
N ALA A 3 4.71 -8.38 -58.68
CA ALA A 3 4.22 -8.37 -57.32
C ALA A 3 2.90 -7.60 -57.24
N THR A 4 1.93 -8.25 -56.62
CA THR A 4 0.57 -7.84 -56.30
C THR A 4 0.51 -6.49 -55.60
N THR A 5 0.25 -5.42 -56.36
CA THR A 5 -0.36 -4.20 -55.82
C THR A 5 -1.87 -4.37 -55.88
N THR A 6 -2.48 -4.81 -54.77
CA THR A 6 -3.88 -4.56 -54.38
C THR A 6 -4.07 -5.21 -53.01
N GLN A 7 -4.15 -4.41 -51.95
CA GLN A 7 -5.22 -4.45 -50.95
C GLN A 7 -4.94 -3.40 -49.86
N ALA A 8 -5.11 -2.13 -50.20
CA ALA A 8 -5.49 -1.15 -49.20
C ALA A 8 -7.00 -1.36 -48.95
N ALA A 9 -7.34 -2.14 -47.93
CA ALA A 9 -8.70 -2.27 -47.42
C ALA A 9 -8.62 -2.29 -45.89
N VAL A 10 -8.77 -1.09 -45.33
CA VAL A 10 -9.26 -0.74 -43.99
C VAL A 10 -9.66 -1.96 -43.13
N ASP A 11 -8.79 -2.32 -42.19
CA ASP A 11 -9.18 -3.09 -41.01
C ASP A 11 -9.15 -2.15 -39.80
N HIS A 12 -10.27 -1.48 -39.55
CA HIS A 12 -10.56 -0.93 -38.24
C HIS A 12 -10.95 -2.12 -37.35
N ALA A 13 -9.99 -2.65 -36.60
CA ALA A 13 -10.26 -3.57 -35.51
C ALA A 13 -9.54 -3.05 -34.27
N ASP A 14 -10.13 -2.00 -33.70
CA ASP A 14 -10.22 -1.67 -32.28
C ASP A 14 -9.17 -2.35 -31.39
N ALA A 15 -8.23 -1.52 -30.89
CA ALA A 15 -7.39 -1.88 -29.77
C ALA A 15 -8.27 -2.50 -28.66
N PRO A 16 -7.98 -3.71 -28.17
CA PRO A 16 -8.51 -4.12 -26.89
C PRO A 16 -7.68 -3.38 -25.83
N TYR A 17 -8.08 -2.13 -25.58
CA TYR A 17 -7.65 -1.41 -24.38
C TYR A 17 -8.12 -2.20 -23.15
N GLU A 18 -7.17 -2.34 -22.23
CA GLU A 18 -7.36 -2.67 -20.82
C GLU A 18 -7.92 -4.07 -20.54
N VAL A 19 -6.99 -5.03 -20.42
CA VAL A 19 -7.24 -6.22 -19.62
C VAL A 19 -7.51 -5.73 -18.19
N ASP A 20 -8.78 -5.71 -17.78
CA ASP A 20 -9.21 -5.30 -16.45
C ASP A 20 -8.61 -6.26 -15.39
N TYR A 21 -7.43 -5.88 -14.88
CA TYR A 21 -6.67 -6.64 -13.87
C TYR A 21 -7.43 -6.80 -12.55
N LEU A 22 -8.54 -6.07 -12.36
CA LEU A 22 -9.36 -6.14 -11.16
C LEU A 22 -10.34 -7.32 -11.16
N ASN A 23 -10.65 -7.91 -12.33
CA ASN A 23 -11.75 -8.88 -12.45
C ASN A 23 -11.38 -10.30 -12.88
N CYS A 24 -10.12 -10.60 -13.23
CA CYS A 24 -9.74 -11.97 -13.57
C CYS A 24 -9.40 -12.80 -12.31
N LYS A 25 -10.43 -13.47 -11.78
CA LYS A 25 -10.46 -14.45 -10.65
C LYS A 25 -10.63 -13.86 -9.24
N LYS A 26 -11.91 -13.78 -8.86
CA LYS A 26 -12.46 -13.56 -7.51
C LYS A 26 -11.87 -14.53 -6.48
N GLY A 27 -11.04 -14.02 -5.58
CA GLY A 27 -10.71 -14.71 -4.34
C GLY A 27 -9.61 -14.02 -3.53
N ILE A 28 -9.90 -13.72 -2.26
CA ILE A 28 -8.89 -13.26 -1.28
C ILE A 28 -7.69 -14.22 -1.26
N ARG A 29 -7.90 -15.53 -1.50
CA ARG A 29 -6.83 -16.52 -1.65
C ARG A 29 -5.91 -16.27 -2.85
N HIS A 30 -6.42 -15.81 -3.99
CA HIS A 30 -5.56 -15.52 -5.15
C HIS A 30 -4.76 -14.25 -4.88
N TRP A 31 -5.39 -13.23 -4.28
CA TRP A 31 -4.72 -12.00 -3.86
C TRP A 31 -3.60 -12.29 -2.84
N LEU A 32 -3.87 -13.09 -1.80
CA LEU A 32 -2.89 -13.46 -0.77
C LEU A 32 -1.72 -14.33 -1.28
N ILE A 33 -1.89 -15.01 -2.42
CA ILE A 33 -0.90 -15.91 -3.04
C ILE A 33 -0.32 -15.30 -4.35
N THR A 34 -0.62 -14.04 -4.65
CA THR A 34 -0.09 -13.38 -5.86
C THR A 34 1.35 -12.92 -5.65
N VAL A 35 2.21 -13.10 -6.66
CA VAL A 35 3.62 -12.65 -6.67
C VAL A 35 3.78 -11.23 -7.24
N ASP A 36 2.74 -10.67 -7.90
CA ASP A 36 2.80 -9.31 -8.46
C ASP A 36 3.10 -8.25 -7.38
N HIS A 37 4.24 -7.59 -7.50
CA HIS A 37 4.67 -6.47 -6.64
C HIS A 37 3.63 -5.34 -6.54
N LYS A 38 2.85 -5.10 -7.61
CA LYS A 38 1.79 -4.08 -7.63
C LYS A 38 0.65 -4.42 -6.66
N ARG A 39 0.27 -5.70 -6.52
CA ARG A 39 -0.77 -6.13 -5.57
C ARG A 39 -0.23 -6.19 -4.14
N ILE A 40 0.99 -6.72 -3.98
CA ILE A 40 1.70 -6.72 -2.69
C ILE A 40 1.84 -5.28 -2.16
N GLY A 41 2.26 -4.35 -3.02
CA GLY A 41 2.41 -2.92 -2.67
C GLY A 41 1.11 -2.30 -2.16
N VAL A 42 -0.04 -2.64 -2.77
CA VAL A 42 -1.35 -2.14 -2.31
C VAL A 42 -1.76 -2.73 -0.96
N MET A 43 -1.48 -4.01 -0.67
CA MET A 43 -1.78 -4.58 0.67
C MET A 43 -0.95 -3.90 1.75
N TYR A 44 0.33 -3.71 1.47
CA TYR A 44 1.23 -3.03 2.40
C TYR A 44 0.84 -1.57 2.58
N LEU A 45 0.46 -0.85 1.51
CA LEU A 45 -0.02 0.52 1.61
C LEU A 45 -1.25 0.61 2.53
N TRP A 46 -2.22 -0.30 2.37
CA TRP A 46 -3.38 -0.38 3.25
C TRP A 46 -3.00 -0.66 4.70
N SER A 47 -2.09 -1.60 4.94
CA SER A 47 -1.59 -1.94 6.27
C SER A 47 -0.89 -0.75 6.95
N VAL A 48 -0.05 -0.02 6.19
CA VAL A 48 0.71 1.15 6.65
C VAL A 48 -0.23 2.33 6.95
N ILE A 49 -1.26 2.56 6.12
CA ILE A 49 -2.27 3.59 6.40
C ILE A 49 -3.08 3.23 7.65
N ALA A 50 -3.49 1.97 7.81
CA ALA A 50 -4.23 1.52 8.98
C ALA A 50 -3.39 1.66 10.27
N SER A 51 -2.12 1.29 10.23
CA SER A 51 -1.22 1.45 11.38
C SER A 51 -0.89 2.91 11.68
N PHE A 52 -0.77 3.76 10.66
CA PHE A 52 -0.60 5.20 10.81
C PHE A 52 -1.81 5.85 11.49
N LEU A 53 -3.03 5.48 11.09
CA LEU A 53 -4.25 5.96 11.74
C LEU A 53 -4.33 5.49 13.20
N LEU A 54 -4.03 4.21 13.47
CA LEU A 54 -4.03 3.67 14.83
C LEU A 54 -3.01 4.39 15.73
N GLY A 55 -1.76 4.53 15.25
CA GLY A 55 -0.72 5.27 15.96
C GLY A 55 -1.07 6.75 16.11
N GLY A 56 -1.68 7.36 15.10
CA GLY A 56 -2.12 8.76 15.11
C GLY A 56 -3.21 9.02 16.14
N VAL A 57 -4.18 8.12 16.29
CA VAL A 57 -5.21 8.20 17.34
C VAL A 57 -4.59 8.12 18.73
N LEU A 58 -3.65 7.19 18.95
CA LEU A 58 -2.91 7.09 20.22
C LEU A 58 -2.11 8.38 20.51
N ALA A 59 -1.49 8.99 19.49
CA ALA A 59 -0.81 10.27 19.63
C ALA A 59 -1.76 11.41 20.00
N LEU A 60 -2.95 11.45 19.40
CA LEU A 60 -3.97 12.43 19.72
C LEU A 60 -4.47 12.27 21.16
N LEU A 61 -4.62 11.03 21.65
CA LEU A 61 -4.97 10.76 23.05
C LEU A 61 -3.91 11.30 24.02
N ILE A 62 -2.63 11.03 23.75
CA ILE A 62 -1.49 11.56 24.53
C ILE A 62 -1.54 13.09 24.54
N ARG A 63 -1.79 13.70 23.38
CA ARG A 63 -1.83 15.16 23.24
C ARG A 63 -3.06 15.78 23.92
N ALA A 64 -4.18 15.08 23.92
CA ALA A 64 -5.40 15.49 24.60
C ALA A 64 -5.25 15.45 26.13
N GLU A 65 -4.48 14.50 26.68
CA GLU A 65 -4.15 14.48 28.11
C GLU A 65 -3.32 15.70 28.53
N LEU A 66 -2.38 16.13 27.67
CA LEU A 66 -1.51 17.29 27.95
C LEU A 66 -2.19 18.66 27.79
N TRP A 67 -3.50 18.71 27.46
CA TRP A 67 -4.19 19.98 27.23
C TRP A 67 -4.57 20.72 28.53
N GLY A 68 -4.66 20.01 29.66
CA GLY A 68 -4.92 20.59 30.98
C GLY A 68 -3.81 20.22 31.99
N PRO A 69 -3.46 21.10 32.94
CA PRO A 69 -2.55 20.73 34.02
C PRO A 69 -3.25 19.83 35.05
N GLY A 70 -2.94 18.53 35.06
CA GLY A 70 -3.47 17.53 36.00
C GLY A 70 -3.86 16.21 35.33
N GLU A 71 -4.28 15.20 36.11
CA GLU A 71 -4.94 14.00 35.56
C GLU A 71 -6.30 14.41 34.99
N THR A 72 -6.44 14.38 33.67
CA THR A 72 -7.65 14.83 32.97
C THR A 72 -8.45 13.64 32.46
N ILE A 73 -7.82 12.67 31.79
CA ILE A 73 -8.48 11.49 31.21
C ILE A 73 -7.78 10.18 31.64
N MET A 74 -6.45 10.19 31.77
CA MET A 74 -5.64 9.00 32.05
C MET A 74 -4.59 9.25 33.13
N GLY A 75 -4.54 8.35 34.11
CA GLY A 75 -3.50 8.45 35.15
C GLY A 75 -2.08 8.16 34.66
N PRO A 76 -1.05 8.46 35.48
CA PRO A 76 0.36 8.40 35.09
C PRO A 76 0.80 7.04 34.52
N ASP A 77 0.33 5.95 35.11
CA ASP A 77 0.62 4.59 34.64
C ASP A 77 0.03 4.30 33.26
N THR A 78 -1.19 4.79 32.99
CA THR A 78 -1.87 4.58 31.72
C THR A 78 -1.24 5.42 30.62
N TYR A 79 -0.85 6.66 30.93
CA TYR A 79 -0.12 7.53 30.00
C TYR A 79 1.19 6.88 29.52
N ASN A 80 2.01 6.36 30.43
CA ASN A 80 3.28 5.70 30.10
C ASN A 80 3.08 4.44 29.24
N ARG A 81 2.00 3.70 29.46
CA ARG A 81 1.62 2.53 28.64
C ARG A 81 1.20 2.95 27.24
N VAL A 82 0.32 3.95 27.13
CA VAL A 82 -0.16 4.46 25.82
C VAL A 82 0.97 5.08 25.02
N PHE A 83 1.89 5.82 25.65
CA PHE A 83 3.08 6.37 25.00
C PHE A 83 3.98 5.27 24.43
N THR A 84 4.26 4.23 25.22
CA THR A 84 5.04 3.08 24.77
C THR A 84 4.35 2.34 23.62
N LEU A 85 3.04 2.13 23.72
CA LEU A 85 2.24 1.48 22.67
C LEU A 85 2.18 2.30 21.38
N HIS A 86 2.09 3.63 21.47
CA HIS A 86 2.18 4.52 20.32
C HIS A 86 3.52 4.36 19.59
N GLY A 87 4.64 4.39 20.34
CA GLY A 87 5.97 4.19 19.77
C GLY A 87 6.14 2.81 19.14
N LEU A 88 5.66 1.76 19.80
CA LEU A 88 5.68 0.39 19.27
C LEU A 88 4.87 0.30 17.96
N ALA A 89 3.65 0.85 17.93
CA ALA A 89 2.82 0.85 16.74
C ALA A 89 3.48 1.60 15.57
N MET A 90 4.05 2.78 15.83
CA MET A 90 4.73 3.55 14.77
C MET A 90 5.99 2.86 14.26
N VAL A 91 6.83 2.30 15.13
CA VAL A 91 8.07 1.64 14.67
C VAL A 91 7.77 0.31 14.01
N PHE A 92 7.05 -0.59 14.68
CA PHE A 92 6.88 -1.96 14.20
C PHE A 92 5.80 -2.11 13.12
N LEU A 93 4.69 -1.36 13.22
CA LEU A 93 3.57 -1.53 12.27
C LEU A 93 3.59 -0.49 11.15
N PHE A 94 4.30 0.63 11.29
CA PHE A 94 4.41 1.66 10.24
C PHE A 94 5.80 1.69 9.60
N ILE A 95 6.89 1.86 10.36
CA ILE A 95 8.24 1.99 9.79
C ILE A 95 8.75 0.68 9.18
N ILE A 96 8.73 -0.42 9.94
CA ILE A 96 9.27 -1.72 9.47
C ILE A 96 8.59 -2.22 8.18
N PRO A 97 7.25 -2.24 8.05
CA PRO A 97 6.60 -2.64 6.80
C PRO A 97 6.57 -1.51 5.76
N GLY A 98 6.61 -0.24 6.18
CA GLY A 98 6.51 0.92 5.30
C GLY A 98 7.75 1.12 4.42
N ILE A 99 8.95 0.91 4.96
CA ILE A 99 10.20 1.06 4.20
C ILE A 99 10.28 0.03 3.05
N PRO A 100 10.13 -1.29 3.28
CA PRO A 100 10.09 -2.28 2.21
C PRO A 100 8.91 -2.06 1.25
N ALA A 101 7.76 -1.59 1.73
CA ALA A 101 6.64 -1.30 0.86
C ALA A 101 6.93 -0.16 -0.12
N ALA A 102 7.42 0.98 0.38
CA ALA A 102 7.72 2.15 -0.44
C ALA A 102 8.90 1.87 -1.39
N PHE A 103 10.00 1.32 -0.87
CA PHE A 103 11.22 1.14 -1.65
C PHE A 103 11.21 -0.15 -2.49
N GLY A 104 10.80 -1.28 -1.89
CA GLY A 104 10.76 -2.60 -2.52
C GLY A 104 9.68 -2.75 -3.58
N ASN A 105 8.45 -2.31 -3.28
CA ASN A 105 7.30 -2.63 -4.13
C ASN A 105 6.90 -1.51 -5.11
N PHE A 106 7.24 -0.24 -4.81
CA PHE A 106 6.89 0.90 -5.67
C PHE A 106 8.11 1.51 -6.39
N VAL A 107 9.18 1.84 -5.65
CA VAL A 107 10.30 2.62 -6.21
C VAL A 107 11.25 1.76 -7.05
N LEU A 108 11.67 0.60 -6.55
CA LEU A 108 12.60 -0.30 -7.26
C LEU A 108 12.10 -0.74 -8.64
N PRO A 109 10.86 -1.26 -8.81
CA PRO A 109 10.37 -1.67 -10.13
C PRO A 109 10.18 -0.48 -11.10
N LEU A 110 9.78 0.69 -10.58
CA LEU A 110 9.61 1.90 -11.41
C LEU A 110 10.95 2.46 -11.90
N MET A 111 12.00 2.42 -11.08
CA MET A 111 13.35 2.87 -11.45
C MET A 111 14.06 1.90 -12.39
N LEU A 112 13.80 0.59 -12.27
CA LEU A 112 14.44 -0.44 -13.10
C LEU A 112 13.69 -0.76 -14.40
N GLY A 113 12.49 -0.19 -14.59
CA GLY A 113 11.65 -0.47 -15.76
C GLY A 113 11.25 -1.96 -15.89
N ALA A 114 11.35 -2.71 -14.79
CA ALA A 114 11.15 -4.15 -14.76
C ALA A 114 9.67 -4.48 -14.50
N LYS A 115 9.16 -5.48 -15.23
CA LYS A 115 7.76 -5.91 -15.16
C LYS A 115 7.41 -6.60 -13.83
N ASP A 116 8.39 -7.06 -13.06
CA ASP A 116 8.19 -7.65 -11.74
C ASP A 116 9.42 -7.54 -10.84
N VAL A 117 9.24 -7.56 -9.51
CA VAL A 117 10.35 -7.66 -8.55
C VAL A 117 10.55 -9.15 -8.22
N ALA A 118 11.77 -9.65 -8.38
CA ALA A 118 12.14 -11.02 -8.04
C ALA A 118 12.51 -11.14 -6.56
#